data_AF-A0A535Y2I8-F1
#
_entry.id   AF-A0A535Y2I8-F1
#
_cell.length_a   1.000
_cell.length_b   1.000
_cell.length_c   1.000
_cell.angle_alpha   90.00
_cell.angle_beta   90.00
_cell.angle_gamma   90.00
#
_symmetry.space_group_name_H-M   'P 1'
#
loop_
_entity.id
_entity.type
_entity.pdbx_description
1 polymer ?
#
loop_
_entity_poly.entity_id
_entity_poly.type
_entity_poly.pdbx_seq_one_letter_code
_entity_poly.pdbx_strand_id
1 'polypeptide(L)'
;AGYVNRGEVLEQAAVREVYEELGVAVRLTGLVGVYSERDEPVVLVVYAGEVQGGEPQPDGREVSEVRRFPLDGLPLDLAFPHDRRVLADWKRAVKAGSLVSRESGLKAHGARLKTHDSRLKTQDWRGT
;
A
#
# COMPACT_ATOMS: atom_id res chain seq x y z
N ALA A 1 4.68 -2.99 -2.97
CA ALA A 1 4.58 -2.19 -1.74
C ALA A 1 5.95 -2.13 -1.08
N GLY A 2 6.58 -0.96 -1.00
CA GLY A 2 7.88 -0.82 -0.35
C GLY A 2 7.92 0.18 0.80
N TYR A 3 9.13 0.33 1.35
CA TYR A 3 9.39 1.03 2.60
C TYR A 3 9.46 2.55 2.42
N VAL A 4 9.12 3.26 3.49
CA VAL A 4 9.29 4.70 3.56
C VAL A 4 10.72 5.01 3.95
N ASN A 5 11.37 5.87 3.18
CA ASN A 5 12.72 6.31 3.48
C ASN A 5 12.73 7.25 4.70
N ARG A 6 13.89 7.36 5.36
CA ARG A 6 14.03 8.24 6.51
C ARG A 6 13.73 9.70 6.11
N GLY A 7 12.72 10.29 6.74
CA GLY A 7 12.29 11.67 6.48
C GLY A 7 11.39 11.82 5.26
N GLU A 8 11.03 10.73 4.58
CA GLU A 8 10.09 10.75 3.46
C GLU A 8 8.65 10.84 3.95
N VAL A 9 7.84 11.64 3.25
CA VAL A 9 6.40 11.75 3.52
C VAL A 9 5.70 10.48 3.03
N LEU A 10 4.76 9.95 3.82
CA LEU A 10 4.08 8.67 3.54
C LEU A 10 3.44 8.64 2.15
N GLU A 11 2.77 9.72 1.77
CA GLU A 11 2.14 9.88 0.47
C GLU A 11 3.17 9.87 -0.67
N GLN A 12 4.34 10.48 -0.47
CA GLN A 12 5.41 10.49 -1.47
C GLN A 12 6.02 9.11 -1.64
N ALA A 13 6.23 8.38 -0.55
CA ALA A 13 6.68 6.99 -0.61
C ALA A 13 5.68 6.13 -1.37
N ALA A 14 4.39 6.23 -1.07
CA ALA A 14 3.36 5.47 -1.78
C ALA A 14 3.34 5.75 -3.30
N VAL A 15 3.50 7.01 -3.71
CA VAL A 15 3.58 7.38 -5.13
C VAL A 15 4.88 6.88 -5.77
N ARG A 16 6.03 7.03 -5.10
CA ARG A 16 7.34 6.55 -5.58
C ARG A 16 7.34 5.05 -5.78
N GLU A 17 6.89 4.29 -4.78
CA GLU A 17 6.86 2.82 -4.82
C GLU A 17 6.04 2.29 -6.00
N VAL A 18 4.86 2.87 -6.23
CA VAL A 18 4.03 2.50 -7.39
C VAL A 18 4.76 2.79 -8.70
N TYR A 19 5.48 3.91 -8.79
CA TYR A 19 6.25 4.24 -9.99
C TYR A 19 7.47 3.31 -10.17
N GLU A 20 8.21 2.99 -9.11
CA GLU A 20 9.38 2.12 -9.17
C GLU A 20 9.02 0.68 -9.54
N GLU A 21 7.93 0.15 -8.98
CA GLU A 21 7.49 -1.24 -9.18
C GLU A 21 6.71 -1.45 -10.49
N LEU A 22 5.96 -0.43 -10.93
CA LEU A 22 4.96 -0.57 -12.01
C LEU A 22 5.11 0.44 -13.15
N GLY A 23 5.97 1.45 -13.03
CA GLY A 23 6.18 2.48 -14.06
C GLY A 23 5.01 3.42 -14.30
N VAL A 24 4.02 3.48 -13.38
CA VAL A 24 2.81 4.31 -13.55
C VAL A 24 2.78 5.50 -12.60
N ALA A 25 2.30 6.63 -13.11
CA ALA A 25 2.04 7.81 -12.31
C ALA A 25 0.65 7.68 -11.66
N VAL A 26 0.58 7.87 -10.35
CA VAL A 26 -0.67 7.80 -9.59
C VAL A 26 -0.93 9.08 -8.80
N ARG A 27 -2.21 9.37 -8.59
CA ARG A 27 -2.69 10.38 -7.65
C ARG A 27 -3.42 9.67 -6.53
N LEU A 28 -3.00 9.91 -5.28
CA LEU A 28 -3.69 9.34 -4.12
C LEU A 28 -5.07 10.01 -3.95
N THR A 29 -6.07 9.19 -3.63
CA THR A 29 -7.48 9.62 -3.44
C THR A 29 -7.91 9.57 -1.98
N GLY A 30 -7.14 8.90 -1.12
CA GLY A 30 -7.33 8.94 0.33
C GLY A 30 -6.70 7.76 1.04
N LEU A 31 -6.66 7.83 2.37
CA LEU A 31 -6.20 6.73 3.22
C LEU A 31 -7.30 5.67 3.33
N VAL A 32 -6.95 4.41 3.04
CA VAL A 32 -7.82 3.25 3.28
C VAL A 32 -7.73 2.82 4.73
N GLY A 33 -6.51 2.72 5.26
CA GLY A 33 -6.29 2.30 6.63
C GLY A 33 -4.83 2.09 6.98
N VAL A 34 -4.61 1.86 8.28
CA VAL A 34 -3.31 1.51 8.86
C VAL A 34 -3.46 0.14 9.52
N TYR A 35 -2.59 -0.79 9.16
CA TYR A 35 -2.67 -2.19 9.58
C TYR A 35 -1.37 -2.62 10.25
N SER A 36 -1.50 -3.39 11.31
CA SER A 36 -0.38 -4.08 11.96
C SER A 36 -0.88 -5.42 12.47
N GLU A 37 0.04 -6.36 12.63
CA GLU A 37 -0.24 -7.69 13.14
C GLU A 37 0.67 -7.96 14.35
N ARG A 38 0.18 -8.81 15.26
CA ARG A 38 1.00 -9.25 16.40
C ARG A 38 2.25 -9.95 15.87
N ASP A 39 3.39 -9.64 16.46
CA ASP A 39 4.71 -10.21 16.13
C ASP A 39 5.23 -9.85 14.72
N GLU A 40 4.56 -8.96 13.98
CA GLU A 40 5.03 -8.40 12.72
C GLU A 40 5.58 -6.98 12.95
N PRO A 41 6.86 -6.68 12.64
CA PRO A 41 7.48 -5.38 12.94
C PRO A 41 7.03 -4.26 11.99
N VAL A 42 5.93 -4.47 11.26
CA VAL A 42 5.61 -3.75 10.02
C VAL A 42 4.22 -3.17 10.14
N VAL A 43 4.14 -1.88 9.86
CA VAL A 43 2.87 -1.18 9.75
C VAL A 43 2.57 -1.00 8.27
N LEU A 44 1.43 -1.48 7.78
CA LEU A 44 1.02 -1.24 6.41
C LEU A 44 0.12 0.00 6.39
N VAL A 45 0.52 1.02 5.62
CA VAL A 45 -0.29 2.25 5.44
C VAL A 45 -0.82 2.23 4.01
N VAL A 46 -2.10 1.94 3.84
CA VAL A 46 -2.69 1.74 2.52
C VAL A 46 -3.42 2.99 2.05
N TYR A 47 -3.05 3.49 0.89
CA TYR A 47 -3.77 4.55 0.20
C TYR A 47 -4.56 3.99 -0.98
N ALA A 48 -5.71 4.61 -1.26
CA ALA A 48 -6.36 4.49 -2.54
C ALA A 48 -5.72 5.50 -3.50
N GLY A 49 -5.70 5.17 -4.79
CA GLY A 49 -5.16 6.05 -5.81
C GLY A 49 -5.72 5.74 -7.20
N GLU A 50 -5.51 6.69 -8.11
CA GLU A 50 -5.92 6.62 -9.51
C GLU A 50 -4.70 6.79 -10.40
N VAL A 51 -4.57 5.93 -11.42
CA VAL A 51 -3.57 6.10 -12.46
C VAL A 51 -3.86 7.36 -13.25
N GLN A 52 -2.85 8.23 -13.35
CA GLN A 52 -2.89 9.45 -14.15
C GLN A 52 -2.22 9.27 -15.51
N GLY A 53 -1.32 8.29 -15.64
CA GLY A 53 -0.65 7.98 -16.90
C GLY A 53 0.36 6.83 -16.78
N GLY A 54 0.79 6.34 -17.95
CA GLY A 54 1.64 5.16 -18.09
C GLY A 54 0.82 3.88 -18.28
N GLU A 55 1.50 2.81 -18.71
CA GLU A 55 0.95 1.46 -18.74
C GLU A 55 1.70 0.64 -17.68
N PRO A 56 1.00 -0.04 -16.74
CA PRO A 56 1.64 -0.87 -15.73
C PRO A 56 2.56 -1.92 -16.35
N GLN A 57 3.82 -1.88 -15.99
CA GLN A 57 4.82 -2.88 -16.38
C GLN A 57 5.61 -3.30 -15.15
N PRO A 58 5.85 -4.61 -14.95
CA PRO A 58 6.70 -5.07 -13.87
C PRO A 58 8.10 -4.47 -13.98
N ASP A 59 8.69 -4.08 -12.85
CA ASP A 59 10.08 -3.60 -12.79
C ASP A 59 11.13 -4.67 -13.12
N GLY A 60 10.72 -5.95 -13.17
CA GLY A 60 11.58 -7.09 -13.47
C GLY A 60 12.55 -7.47 -12.35
N ARG A 61 12.39 -6.88 -11.15
CA ARG A 61 13.24 -7.13 -9.98
C ARG A 61 12.41 -7.59 -8.80
N GLU A 62 11.49 -6.76 -8.34
CA GLU A 62 10.59 -7.07 -7.22
C GLU A 62 9.23 -7.57 -7.71
N VAL A 63 8.80 -7.10 -8.88
CA VAL A 63 7.57 -7.49 -9.56
C VAL A 63 7.91 -8.23 -10.84
N SER A 64 7.42 -9.46 -10.98
CA SER A 64 7.65 -10.30 -12.17
C SER A 64 6.48 -10.28 -13.15
N GLU A 65 5.27 -9.96 -12.68
CA GLU A 65 4.06 -9.94 -13.49
C GLU A 65 3.07 -8.89 -12.96
N VAL A 66 2.35 -8.24 -13.88
CA VAL A 66 1.27 -7.31 -13.54
C VAL A 66 0.02 -7.70 -14.34
N ARG A 67 -1.09 -7.88 -13.63
CA ARG A 67 -2.40 -8.17 -14.22
C ARG A 67 -3.49 -7.33 -13.56
N ARG A 68 -4.49 -6.94 -14.35
CA ARG A 68 -5.71 -6.28 -13.86
C ARG A 68 -6.79 -7.33 -13.60
N PHE A 69 -7.45 -7.23 -12.46
CA PHE A 69 -8.54 -8.13 -12.07
C PHE A 69 -9.79 -7.34 -11.68
N PRO A 70 -11.00 -7.83 -12.01
CA PRO A 70 -12.21 -7.31 -11.41
C PRO A 70 -12.28 -7.72 -9.92
N LEU A 71 -13.03 -6.97 -9.10
CA LEU A 71 -13.04 -7.16 -7.64
C LEU A 71 -13.62 -8.50 -7.18
N ASP A 72 -14.45 -9.10 -8.01
CA ASP A 72 -15.09 -10.40 -7.87
C ASP A 72 -14.30 -11.51 -8.56
N GLY A 73 -13.24 -11.18 -9.29
CA GLY A 73 -12.35 -12.13 -9.98
C GLY A 73 -10.90 -12.07 -9.50
N LEU A 74 -10.68 -11.71 -8.23
CA LEU A 74 -9.34 -11.75 -7.63
C LEU A 74 -8.87 -13.20 -7.39
N PRO A 75 -7.56 -13.48 -7.47
CA PRO A 75 -7.00 -14.76 -7.05
C PRO A 75 -7.42 -15.14 -5.63
N LEU A 76 -7.64 -16.44 -5.39
CA LEU A 76 -8.05 -16.94 -4.09
C LEU A 76 -6.89 -16.90 -3.07
N ASP A 77 -5.67 -17.00 -3.56
CA ASP A 77 -4.40 -17.04 -2.87
C ASP A 77 -3.68 -15.68 -2.95
N LEU A 78 -4.25 -14.68 -2.27
CA LEU A 78 -3.54 -13.42 -2.07
C LEU A 78 -2.28 -13.65 -1.23
N ALA A 79 -1.21 -12.92 -1.56
CA ALA A 79 0.12 -13.12 -0.99
C ALA A 79 0.15 -12.90 0.53
N PHE A 80 -0.67 -11.97 1.06
CA PHE A 80 -0.69 -11.66 2.48
C PHE A 80 -2.08 -11.78 3.12
N PRO A 81 -2.17 -12.27 4.38
CA PRO A 81 -3.45 -12.38 5.10
C PRO A 81 -4.23 -11.06 5.21
N HIS A 82 -3.54 -9.93 5.40
CA HIS A 82 -4.17 -8.61 5.53
C HIS A 82 -4.77 -8.08 4.23
N ASP A 83 -4.39 -8.59 3.05
CA ASP A 83 -4.88 -8.07 1.77
C ASP A 83 -6.41 -8.16 1.67
N ARG A 84 -7.00 -9.25 2.19
CA ARG A 84 -8.46 -9.40 2.24
C ARG A 84 -9.12 -8.35 3.12
N ARG A 85 -8.50 -8.01 4.25
CA ARG A 85 -8.99 -6.98 5.17
C ARG A 85 -8.91 -5.59 4.53
N VAL A 86 -7.77 -5.27 3.91
CA VAL A 86 -7.54 -4.02 3.15
C VAL A 86 -8.62 -3.83 2.08
N LEU A 87 -8.86 -4.86 1.26
CA LEU A 87 -9.88 -4.82 0.21
C LEU A 87 -11.29 -4.63 0.78
N ALA A 88 -11.61 -5.25 1.92
CA ALA A 88 -12.89 -5.08 2.57
C ALA A 88 -13.08 -3.66 3.14
N ASP A 89 -12.05 -3.07 3.74
CA ASP A 89 -12.07 -1.68 4.22
C ASP A 89 -12.22 -0.70 3.07
N TRP A 90 -11.46 -0.89 1.98
CA TRP A 90 -11.59 -0.06 0.79
C TRP A 90 -13.01 -0.13 0.20
N LYS A 91 -13.60 -1.33 0.08
CA LYS A 91 -15.00 -1.51 -0.38
C LYS A 91 -15.99 -0.77 0.53
N ARG A 92 -15.81 -0.84 1.85
CA ARG A 92 -16.65 -0.12 2.82
C ARG A 92 -16.53 1.39 2.66
N ALA A 93 -15.31 1.91 2.54
CA ALA A 93 -15.04 3.33 2.39
C ALA A 93 -15.61 3.91 1.09
N VAL A 94 -15.51 3.18 -0.02
CA VAL A 94 -16.15 3.56 -1.29
C VAL A 94 -17.68 3.58 -1.15
N LYS A 95 -18.27 2.54 -0.55
CA LYS A 95 -19.73 2.47 -0.33
C LYS A 95 -20.23 3.60 0.59
N ALA A 96 -19.42 4.00 1.58
CA ALA A 96 -19.72 5.09 2.49
C ALA A 96 -19.48 6.49 1.87
N GLY A 97 -18.91 6.57 0.66
CA GLY A 97 -18.57 7.84 0.01
C GLY A 97 -17.36 8.56 0.61
N SER A 98 -16.63 7.93 1.55
CA SER A 98 -15.43 8.51 2.17
C SER A 98 -14.18 8.37 1.31
N LEU A 99 -14.21 7.49 0.31
CA LEU A 99 -13.23 7.43 -0.78
C LEU A 99 -13.97 7.54 -2.11
N VAL A 100 -13.44 8.38 -3.01
CA VAL A 100 -13.98 8.51 -4.37
C VAL A 100 -13.44 7.37 -5.22
N SER A 101 -14.33 6.59 -5.83
CA SER A 101 -13.99 5.74 -6.98
C SER A 101 -14.64 6.34 -8.22
N ARG A 102 -13.86 6.99 -9.10
CA ARG A 102 -14.34 7.22 -10.46
C ARG A 102 -14.06 5.97 -11.29
N GLU A 103 -15.08 5.48 -11.98
CA GLU A 103 -14.94 4.31 -12.86
C GLU A 103 -14.05 4.64 -14.06
N SER A 104 -12.75 4.43 -13.87
CA SER A 104 -11.79 4.22 -14.95
C SER A 104 -10.66 3.33 -14.42
N GLY A 105 -11.01 2.06 -14.17
CA GLY A 105 -10.10 0.92 -14.33
C GLY A 105 -8.72 0.93 -13.68
N LEU A 106 -8.59 1.23 -12.38
CA LEU A 106 -7.56 0.57 -11.52
C LEU A 106 -7.94 0.69 -10.03
N LYS A 107 -7.70 -0.37 -9.24
CA LYS A 107 -8.11 -0.48 -7.83
C LYS A 107 -6.91 -0.85 -6.95
N ALA A 108 -6.75 -0.08 -5.88
CA ALA A 108 -5.90 -0.21 -4.68
C ALA A 108 -4.47 -0.79 -4.86
N HIS A 109 -3.46 0.07 -4.68
CA HIS A 109 -2.09 -0.34 -4.39
C HIS A 109 -1.78 0.01 -2.93
N GLY A 110 -1.46 -1.01 -2.11
CA GLY A 110 -1.01 -0.81 -0.74
C GLY A 110 0.43 -0.35 -0.67
N ALA A 111 0.74 0.62 0.20
CA ALA A 111 2.10 0.95 0.61
C ALA A 111 2.42 0.29 1.96
N ARG A 112 3.66 -0.17 2.18
CA ARG A 112 4.07 -0.94 3.36
C ARG A 112 5.20 -0.27 4.12
N LEU A 113 4.91 0.26 5.31
CA LEU A 113 5.90 0.87 6.18
C LEU A 113 6.62 -0.20 7.04
N LYS A 114 7.85 -0.60 6.67
CA LYS A 114 8.79 -1.18 7.64
C LYS A 114 9.80 -0.13 8.07
N THR A 115 9.98 -0.02 9.37
CA THR A 115 11.13 0.65 9.95
C THR A 115 12.27 -0.36 10.09
N HIS A 116 13.41 -0.09 9.47
CA HIS A 116 14.67 -0.77 9.74
C HIS A 116 15.37 -0.02 10.89
N ASP A 117 15.37 -0.56 12.10
CA ASP A 117 16.29 -0.10 13.16
C ASP A 117 17.42 -1.12 13.28
N SER A 118 18.53 -0.83 12.59
CA SER A 118 19.81 -1.49 12.82
C SER A 118 20.68 -0.65 13.76
N ARG A 119 20.32 -0.69 15.04
CA ARG A 119 21.15 -0.49 16.26
C ARG A 119 21.52 0.95 16.63
N LEU A 120 20.99 1.40 17.78
CA LEU A 120 21.58 2.21 18.89
C LEU A 120 20.42 2.98 19.57
N LYS A 121 20.03 2.87 20.85
CA LYS A 121 20.63 2.40 22.10
C LYS A 121 19.50 1.98 23.07
N THR A 122 19.79 1.02 23.94
CA THR A 122 19.13 0.86 25.24
C THR A 122 19.06 2.20 25.98
N GLN A 123 17.84 2.67 26.25
CA GLN A 123 17.55 3.55 27.37
C GLN A 123 16.53 2.81 28.23
N ASP A 124 16.96 2.43 29.43
CA ASP A 124 16.08 1.89 30.46
C ASP A 124 14.96 2.91 30.72
N TRP A 125 13.75 2.57 30.31
CA TRP A 125 12.55 3.27 30.73
C TRP A 125 12.26 2.87 32.18
N ARG A 126 12.72 3.68 33.14
CA ARG A 126 12.18 3.68 34.51
C ARG A 126 11.10 4.76 34.55
N GLY A 127 9.84 4.33 34.54
CA GLY A 127 8.72 5.21 34.83
C GLY A 127 8.75 5.61 36.30
N THR A 128 8.57 6.92 36.55
CA THR A 128 8.45 7.66 37.84
C THR A 128 9.40 7.27 38.96
#